data_AF-A0A7L6B868-F1
#
_entry.id   AF-A0A7L6B868-F1
#
_cell.length_a   1.000
_cell.length_b   1.000
_cell.length_c   1.000
_cell.angle_alpha   90.00
_cell.angle_beta   90.00
_cell.angle_gamma   90.00
#
_symmetry.space_group_name_H-M   'P 1'
#
loop_
_entity.id
_entity.type
_entity.pdbx_description
1 polymer ?
#
loop_
_entity_poly.entity_id
_entity_poly.type
_entity_poly.pdbx_seq_one_letter_code
_entity_poly.pdbx_strand_id
1 'polypeptide(L)'
;MDLRDLARQLAAAADTPDDLARYQLLRDLAPTLKAAIAAEMDAAISAARETQPEDQVAERAGVTVHEVRRRVTAHRKRIGAARGPGRPAKQQ
;
A
#
# COMPACT_ATOMS: atom_id res chain seq x y z
N MET A 1 7.53 10.99 -2.30
CA MET A 1 6.27 11.76 -2.29
C MET A 1 5.37 11.10 -1.27
N ASP A 2 5.00 11.84 -0.23
CA ASP A 2 4.13 11.33 0.86
C ASP A 2 2.65 11.43 0.44
N LEU A 3 1.78 10.62 1.05
CA LEU A 3 0.33 10.65 0.89
C LEU A 3 -0.24 12.05 1.15
N ARG A 4 0.36 12.83 2.07
CA ARG A 4 -0.03 14.22 2.33
C ARG A 4 0.24 15.14 1.13
N ASP A 5 1.34 14.91 0.41
CA ASP A 5 1.65 15.67 -0.82
C ASP A 5 0.66 15.33 -1.93
N LEU A 6 0.31 14.06 -2.05
CA LEU A 6 -0.66 13.58 -3.02
C LEU A 6 -2.08 14.09 -2.73
N ALA A 7 -2.48 14.19 -1.46
CA ALA A 7 -3.75 14.79 -1.07
C ALA A 7 -3.83 16.27 -1.47
N ARG A 8 -2.73 17.02 -1.29
CA ARG A 8 -2.65 18.42 -1.75
C ARG A 8 -2.75 18.54 -3.27
N GLN A 9 -2.09 17.66 -4.02
CA GLN A 9 -2.19 17.62 -5.48
C GLN A 9 -3.59 17.23 -5.96
N LEU A 10 -4.26 16.30 -5.27
CA LEU A 10 -5.64 15.93 -5.57
C LEU A 10 -6.59 17.13 -5.37
N ALA A 11 -6.44 17.87 -4.27
CA ALA A 11 -7.23 19.07 -4.02
C ALA A 11 -7.01 20.12 -5.12
N ALA A 12 -5.75 20.41 -5.46
CA ALA A 12 -5.42 21.36 -6.51
C ALA A 12 -5.97 20.93 -7.90
N ALA A 13 -5.92 19.63 -8.22
CA ALA A 13 -6.51 19.11 -9.45
C ALA A 13 -8.04 19.28 -9.44
N ALA A 14 -8.70 18.99 -8.31
CA ALA A 14 -10.15 19.12 -8.16
C ALA A 14 -10.64 20.57 -8.28
N ASP A 15 -9.85 21.54 -7.81
CA ASP A 15 -10.16 22.98 -7.88
C ASP A 15 -9.90 23.60 -9.27
N THR A 16 -9.40 22.83 -10.24
CA THR A 16 -9.16 23.31 -11.61
C THR A 16 -10.49 23.62 -12.31
N PRO A 17 -10.76 24.86 -12.77
CA PRO A 17 -12.05 25.23 -13.33
C PRO A 17 -12.36 24.57 -14.68
N ASP A 18 -11.35 24.37 -15.52
CA ASP A 18 -11.49 23.71 -16.81
C ASP A 18 -11.73 22.20 -16.62
N ASP A 19 -12.91 21.73 -17.04
CA ASP A 19 -13.35 20.35 -16.90
C ASP A 19 -12.42 19.34 -17.58
N LEU A 20 -11.90 19.67 -18.76
CA LEU A 20 -11.03 18.75 -19.51
C LEU A 20 -9.63 18.71 -18.90
N ALA A 21 -9.11 19.87 -18.48
CA ALA A 21 -7.83 19.94 -17.76
C ALA A 21 -7.92 19.21 -16.41
N ARG A 22 -9.00 19.39 -15.66
CA ARG A 22 -9.27 18.69 -14.40
C ARG A 22 -9.30 17.18 -14.60
N TYR A 23 -10.00 16.69 -15.63
CA TYR A 23 -10.01 15.26 -15.96
C TYR A 23 -8.60 14.72 -16.23
N GLN A 24 -7.80 15.42 -17.05
CA GLN A 24 -6.44 15.00 -17.39
C GLN A 24 -5.54 14.92 -16.15
N LEU A 25 -5.57 15.96 -15.30
CA LEU A 25 -4.81 15.99 -14.04
C LEU A 25 -5.20 14.84 -13.11
N LEU A 26 -6.49 14.60 -12.92
CA LEU A 26 -6.98 13.51 -12.07
C LEU A 26 -6.61 12.13 -12.64
N ARG A 27 -6.72 11.96 -13.96
CA ARG A 27 -6.37 10.71 -14.65
C ARG A 27 -4.88 10.38 -14.48
N ASP A 28 -4.03 11.38 -14.61
CA ASP A 28 -2.57 11.21 -14.50
C ASP A 28 -2.12 11.00 -13.05
N LEU A 29 -2.84 11.59 -12.08
CA LEU A 29 -2.58 11.42 -10.65
C LEU A 29 -3.08 10.08 -10.10
N ALA A 30 -4.15 9.51 -10.68
CA ALA A 30 -4.84 8.33 -10.15
C ALA A 30 -3.94 7.10 -9.94
N PRO A 31 -3.02 6.71 -10.86
CA PRO A 31 -2.12 5.57 -10.64
C PRO A 31 -1.21 5.78 -9.42
N THR A 32 -0.67 6.98 -9.26
CA THR A 32 0.23 7.33 -8.14
C THR A 32 -0.54 7.33 -6.81
N LEU A 33 -1.73 7.92 -6.77
CA LEU A 33 -2.62 7.86 -5.60
C LEU A 33 -2.94 6.43 -5.20
N LYS A 34 -3.35 5.59 -6.16
CA LYS A 34 -3.67 4.19 -5.92
C LYS A 34 -2.48 3.42 -5.35
N ALA A 35 -1.29 3.64 -5.89
CA ALA A 35 -0.07 3.01 -5.42
C ALA A 35 0.31 3.46 -4.00
N ALA A 36 0.19 4.76 -3.70
CA ALA A 36 0.50 5.32 -2.39
C ALA A 36 -0.47 4.83 -1.31
N ILE A 37 -1.78 4.85 -1.57
CA ILE A 37 -2.79 4.31 -0.65
C ILE A 37 -2.53 2.82 -0.40
N ALA A 38 -2.27 2.04 -1.44
CA ALA A 38 -1.96 0.63 -1.26
C ALA A 38 -0.70 0.41 -0.39
N ALA A 39 0.34 1.22 -0.58
CA ALA A 39 1.55 1.14 0.22
C ALA A 39 1.30 1.49 1.71
N GLU A 40 0.49 2.51 1.97
CA GLU A 40 0.10 2.91 3.33
C GLU A 40 -0.71 1.82 4.02
N MET A 41 -1.69 1.23 3.31
CA MET A 41 -2.46 0.09 3.82
C MET A 41 -1.55 -1.12 4.13
N ASP A 42 -0.57 -1.40 3.26
CA ASP A 42 0.38 -2.49 3.48
C ASP A 42 1.20 -2.25 4.77
N ALA A 43 1.64 -0.99 5.00
CA ALA A 43 2.38 -0.60 6.19
C ALA A 43 1.52 -0.70 7.45
N ALA A 44 0.28 -0.20 7.43
CA ALA A 44 -0.64 -0.28 8.56
C ALA A 44 -0.95 -1.72 8.97
N ILE A 45 -1.18 -2.61 8.00
CA ILE A 45 -1.38 -4.04 8.27
C ILE A 45 -0.11 -4.70 8.82
N SER A 46 1.06 -4.34 8.30
CA SER A 46 2.34 -4.83 8.83
C SER A 46 2.54 -4.44 10.29
N ALA A 47 2.33 -3.16 10.63
CA ALA A 47 2.45 -2.66 12.00
C ALA A 47 1.43 -3.31 12.96
N ALA A 48 0.17 -3.48 12.52
CA ALA A 48 -0.83 -4.18 13.33
C ALA A 48 -0.42 -5.63 13.64
N ARG A 49 0.23 -6.32 12.69
CA ARG A 49 0.71 -7.70 12.86
C ARG A 49 1.89 -7.85 13.81
N GLU A 50 2.56 -6.76 14.18
CA GLU A 50 3.62 -6.79 15.21
C GLU A 50 3.05 -6.97 16.62
N THR A 51 1.78 -6.61 16.84
CA THR A 51 1.17 -6.57 18.18
C THR A 51 -0.04 -7.49 18.33
N GLN A 52 -0.64 -7.94 17.23
CA GLN A 52 -1.87 -8.73 17.23
C GLN A 52 -1.75 -9.98 16.36
N PRO A 53 -2.39 -11.10 16.71
CA PRO A 53 -2.53 -12.29 15.87
C PRO A 53 -3.15 -12.03 14.50
N GLU A 54 -2.90 -12.93 13.54
CA GLU A 54 -3.23 -12.71 12.13
C GLU A 54 -4.72 -12.71 11.82
N ASP A 55 -5.43 -13.64 12.45
CA ASP A 55 -6.87 -13.79 12.46
C ASP A 55 -7.56 -12.55 13.03
N GLN A 56 -7.07 -12.01 14.14
CA GLN A 56 -7.62 -10.79 14.73
C GLN A 56 -7.43 -9.56 13.84
N VAL A 57 -6.25 -9.42 13.21
CA VAL A 57 -6.00 -8.34 12.25
C VAL A 57 -6.91 -8.49 11.02
N ALA A 58 -7.07 -9.71 10.50
CA ALA A 58 -7.94 -9.99 9.36
C ALA A 58 -9.40 -9.62 9.64
N GLU A 59 -9.92 -10.07 10.79
CA GLU A 59 -11.28 -9.76 11.25
C GLU A 59 -11.51 -8.24 11.37
N ARG A 60 -10.63 -7.55 12.12
CA ARG A 60 -10.75 -6.10 12.34
C ARG A 60 -10.62 -5.27 11.07
N ALA A 61 -9.77 -5.71 10.14
CA ALA A 61 -9.57 -5.02 8.87
C ALA A 61 -10.62 -5.38 7.81
N GLY A 62 -11.52 -6.35 8.09
CA GLY A 62 -12.53 -6.80 7.14
C GLY A 62 -11.95 -7.50 5.91
N VAL A 63 -10.82 -8.20 6.06
CA VAL A 63 -10.13 -8.90 4.97
C VAL A 63 -9.83 -10.35 5.34
N THR A 64 -9.37 -11.14 4.37
CA THR A 64 -8.95 -12.51 4.65
C THR A 64 -7.56 -12.55 5.29
N VAL A 65 -7.28 -13.64 6.02
CA VAL A 65 -5.94 -13.96 6.54
C VAL A 65 -4.88 -14.00 5.41
N HIS A 66 -5.26 -14.51 4.23
CA HIS A 66 -4.38 -14.49 3.05
C HIS A 66 -4.01 -13.06 2.63
N GLU A 67 -4.98 -12.16 2.62
CA GLU A 67 -4.76 -10.75 2.27
C GLU A 67 -3.81 -10.07 3.27
N VAL A 68 -3.95 -10.34 4.56
CA VAL A 68 -3.02 -9.87 5.59
C VAL A 68 -1.58 -10.32 5.27
N ARG A 69 -1.36 -11.62 5.00
CA ARG A 69 -0.03 -12.15 4.62
C ARG A 69 0.51 -11.49 3.35
N ARG A 70 -0.34 -11.31 2.34
CA ARG A 70 0.03 -10.67 1.07
C ARG A 70 0.51 -9.24 1.31
N ARG A 71 -0.20 -8.47 2.14
CA ARG A 71 0.13 -7.08 2.47
C ARG A 71 1.40 -6.95 3.29
N VAL A 72 1.58 -7.79 4.32
CA VAL A 72 2.86 -7.86 5.08
C VAL A 72 4.03 -8.17 4.14
N THR A 73 3.85 -9.12 3.23
CA THR A 73 4.88 -9.48 2.24
C THR A 73 5.18 -8.32 1.29
N ALA A 74 4.15 -7.61 0.81
CA ALA A 74 4.30 -6.45 -0.06
C ALA A 74 5.03 -5.31 0.64
N HIS A 75 4.68 -5.00 1.89
CA HIS A 75 5.38 -4.01 2.71
C HIS A 75 6.86 -4.36 2.88
N ARG A 76 7.16 -5.60 3.31
CA ARG A 76 8.55 -6.09 3.49
C ARG A 76 9.39 -5.96 2.21
N LYS A 77 8.83 -6.31 1.06
CA LYS A 77 9.49 -6.14 -0.25
C LYS A 77 9.79 -4.67 -0.55
N ARG A 78 8.89 -3.76 -0.21
CA ARG A 78 9.01 -2.32 -0.47
C ARG A 78 10.08 -1.65 0.39
N ILE A 79 10.19 -2.04 1.67
CA ILE A 79 11.19 -1.48 2.60
C ILE A 79 12.55 -2.17 2.54
N GLY A 80 12.72 -3.17 1.66
CA GLY A 80 13.99 -3.90 1.52
C GLY A 80 14.31 -4.84 2.68
N ALA A 81 13.32 -5.25 3.48
CA ALA A 81 13.55 -6.20 4.56
C ALA A 81 14.10 -7.52 3.98
N ALA A 82 15.32 -7.88 4.43
CA ALA A 82 16.09 -8.99 3.91
C ALA A 82 15.27 -10.28 3.82
N ARG A 83 15.37 -10.97 2.69
CA ARG A 83 14.89 -12.35 2.55
C ARG A 83 15.46 -13.14 3.72
N GLY A 84 14.59 -13.74 4.53
CA GLY A 84 15.02 -14.68 5.57
C GLY A 84 15.94 -15.76 4.99
N PRO A 85 16.76 -16.43 5.83
CA PRO A 85 17.82 -17.32 5.39
C PRO A 85 17.30 -18.30 4.33
N GLY A 86 17.97 -18.29 3.17
CA GLY A 86 17.59 -19.05 2.00
C GLY A 86 17.43 -20.53 2.34
N ARG A 87 16.33 -21.11 1.87
CA ARG A 87 16.09 -22.56 1.83
C ARG A 87 17.33 -23.23 1.21
N PRO A 88 18.00 -24.20 1.88
CA PRO A 88 19.17 -24.84 1.31
C PRO A 88 18.80 -25.52 -0.01
N ALA A 89 19.63 -25.32 -1.03
CA ALA A 89 19.50 -25.96 -2.32
C ALA A 89 19.55 -27.48 -2.14
N LYS A 90 18.58 -28.18 -2.74
CA LYS A 90 18.55 -29.64 -2.81
C LYS A 90 19.73 -30.09 -3.67
N GLN A 91 20.77 -30.64 -3.06
CA GLN A 91 21.87 -31.29 -3.78
C GLN A 91 21.29 -32.56 -4.45
N GLN A 92 21.43 -32.65 -5.77
CA GLN A 92 21.37 -33.90 -6.53
C GLN A 92 22.79 -34.35 -6.81
#